data_AF-A0AAW9FRG9-F1
#
_entry.id   AF-A0AAW9FRG9-F1
#
_cell.length_a   1.000
_cell.length_b   1.000
_cell.length_c   1.000
_cell.angle_alpha   90.00
_cell.angle_beta   90.00
_cell.angle_gamma   90.00
#
_symmetry.space_group_name_H-M   'P 1'
#
loop_
_entity.id
_entity.type
_entity.pdbx_description
1 polymer ?
#
loop_
_entity_poly.entity_id
_entity_poly.type
_entity_poly.pdbx_seq_one_letter_code
_entity_poly.pdbx_strand_id
1 'polypeptide(L)'
;MKKILLPLVIAGSIVTSCIIVKASDDDYTGRNSSYIEQSAESTVSETKTFNVQNFNGVKTSQAIKVEIVKSDVEKAVATSNYMEFVRVENRGGVLNIFYEIPKGNNGLRNANTTVVVYAKSLSDLKASSAGKIVVKDQFSTSTLNIDVSSAGKIQYDNIKAGRLNMGLSSAATFNGSADAQSVNADISSAATIYISGKAGEVRVDASSSADFNGSDFRSGIVKAQASSAGKIKIGVTEELTAAASSGAKIYYKSPSGIRLSVRKSSGGKVEAL
;
A
#
# COMPACT_ATOMS: atom_id res chain seq x y z
N MET A 1 -73.53 -30.63 -19.27
CA MET A 1 -73.81 -29.70 -18.16
C MET A 1 -73.06 -30.18 -16.92
N LYS A 2 -71.96 -29.53 -16.53
CA LYS A 2 -71.41 -29.65 -15.17
C LYS A 2 -70.53 -28.43 -14.89
N LYS A 3 -70.71 -27.94 -13.66
CA LYS A 3 -70.48 -26.58 -13.18
C LYS A 3 -69.00 -26.30 -12.92
N ILE A 4 -68.64 -25.05 -13.14
CA ILE A 4 -67.41 -24.38 -12.71
C ILE A 4 -67.36 -24.36 -11.17
N LEU A 5 -66.18 -24.67 -10.62
CA LEU A 5 -65.73 -24.21 -9.31
C LEU A 5 -64.24 -23.86 -9.42
N LEU A 6 -63.92 -22.58 -9.27
CA LEU A 6 -62.60 -22.14 -8.83
C LEU A 6 -62.58 -22.18 -7.29
N PRO A 7 -61.41 -22.43 -6.68
CA PRO A 7 -60.90 -21.38 -5.81
C PRO A 7 -59.41 -21.10 -6.00
N LEU A 8 -59.13 -19.80 -6.13
CA LEU A 8 -58.14 -19.02 -5.40
C LEU A 8 -56.75 -19.64 -5.14
N VAL A 9 -55.76 -19.20 -5.91
CA VAL A 9 -54.36 -19.13 -5.47
C VAL A 9 -53.90 -17.68 -5.59
N ILE A 10 -53.59 -17.09 -4.44
CA ILE A 10 -53.01 -15.77 -4.30
C ILE A 10 -51.54 -15.87 -4.74
N ALA A 11 -51.23 -15.40 -5.94
CA ALA A 11 -49.85 -15.20 -6.36
C ALA A 11 -49.47 -13.74 -6.07
N GLY A 12 -48.68 -13.55 -5.01
CA GLY A 12 -48.13 -12.26 -4.63
C GLY A 12 -47.31 -11.65 -5.75
N SER A 13 -47.68 -10.44 -6.14
CA SER A 13 -46.93 -9.60 -7.06
C SER A 13 -45.69 -9.08 -6.34
N ILE A 14 -44.57 -9.78 -6.48
CA ILE A 14 -43.26 -9.17 -6.23
C ILE A 14 -42.97 -8.32 -7.46
N VAL A 15 -43.33 -7.04 -7.41
CA VAL A 15 -42.78 -6.05 -8.32
C VAL A 15 -41.32 -5.85 -7.92
N THR A 16 -40.45 -6.69 -8.45
CA THR A 16 -39.03 -6.39 -8.53
C THR A 16 -38.92 -5.22 -9.49
N SER A 17 -38.86 -3.99 -8.96
CA SER A 17 -38.51 -2.82 -9.73
C SER A 17 -37.03 -2.93 -10.12
N CYS A 18 -36.73 -3.74 -11.13
CA CYS A 18 -35.51 -3.58 -11.89
C CYS A 18 -35.69 -2.29 -12.68
N ILE A 19 -35.09 -1.20 -12.18
CA ILE A 19 -34.81 -0.04 -13.03
C ILE A 19 -33.83 -0.55 -14.09
N ILE A 20 -34.35 -0.90 -15.26
CA ILE A 20 -33.55 -1.04 -16.47
C ILE A 20 -33.22 0.39 -16.88
N VAL A 21 -32.06 0.89 -16.44
CA VAL A 21 -31.45 2.05 -17.09
C VAL A 21 -31.01 1.55 -18.45
N LYS A 22 -31.83 1.81 -19.49
CA LYS A 22 -31.31 1.86 -20.85
C LYS A 22 -30.35 3.05 -20.87
N ALA A 23 -29.05 2.78 -20.90
CA ALA A 23 -28.09 3.80 -21.27
C ALA A 23 -28.49 4.29 -22.66
N SER A 24 -28.74 5.60 -22.78
CA SER A 24 -28.73 6.28 -24.06
C SER A 24 -27.34 6.03 -24.66
N ASP A 25 -27.29 5.58 -25.92
CA ASP A 25 -26.07 5.62 -26.72
C ASP A 25 -25.76 7.08 -27.03
N ASP A 26 -25.36 7.82 -25.99
CA ASP A 26 -24.77 9.13 -26.15
C ASP A 26 -23.33 8.91 -26.63
N ASP A 27 -23.06 9.44 -27.82
CA ASP A 27 -21.79 9.47 -28.55
C ASP A 27 -20.66 10.02 -27.66
N TYR A 28 -20.11 9.17 -26.78
CA TYR A 28 -18.93 9.47 -26.01
C TYR A 28 -17.74 9.39 -26.96
N THR A 29 -17.45 10.51 -27.63
CA THR A 29 -16.27 10.66 -28.49
C THR A 29 -15.07 10.03 -27.80
N GLY A 30 -14.62 8.90 -28.36
CA GLY A 30 -13.60 8.07 -27.74
C GLY A 30 -12.34 8.89 -27.56
N ARG A 31 -11.87 9.03 -26.32
CA ARG A 31 -10.45 9.32 -26.10
C ARG A 31 -9.69 8.14 -26.72
N ASN A 32 -9.08 8.36 -27.88
CA ASN A 32 -8.15 7.41 -28.49
C ASN A 32 -7.14 7.00 -27.42
N SER A 33 -7.27 5.78 -26.90
CA SER A 33 -6.36 5.26 -25.91
C SER A 33 -5.21 4.56 -26.61
N SER A 34 -4.18 5.32 -26.96
CA SER A 34 -2.93 4.84 -27.55
C SER A 34 -2.08 4.16 -26.48
N TYR A 35 -2.05 2.83 -26.50
CA TYR A 35 -1.09 2.05 -25.72
C TYR A 35 0.01 1.54 -26.64
N ILE A 36 1.22 1.41 -26.09
CA ILE A 36 2.29 0.68 -26.77
C ILE A 36 2.11 -0.81 -26.46
N GLU A 37 1.97 -1.60 -27.52
CA GLU A 37 1.89 -3.06 -27.48
C GLU A 37 3.05 -3.63 -28.29
N GLN A 38 3.86 -4.49 -27.66
CA GLN A 38 4.85 -5.30 -28.35
C GLN A 38 4.16 -6.52 -28.99
N SER A 39 4.57 -6.90 -30.21
CA SER A 39 4.01 -8.07 -30.90
C SER A 39 4.21 -9.35 -30.08
N ALA A 40 3.25 -10.28 -30.14
CA ALA A 40 3.27 -11.53 -29.37
C ALA A 40 4.53 -12.42 -29.62
N GLU A 41 5.22 -12.20 -30.74
CA GLU A 41 6.49 -12.89 -31.08
C GLU A 41 7.73 -12.27 -30.44
N SER A 42 7.64 -11.08 -29.82
CA SER A 42 8.77 -10.36 -29.22
C SER A 42 8.70 -10.35 -27.69
N THR A 43 8.46 -11.49 -27.06
CA THR A 43 8.45 -11.68 -25.60
C THR A 43 9.85 -11.78 -24.98
N VAL A 44 10.90 -11.44 -25.72
CA VAL A 44 12.29 -11.55 -25.25
C VAL A 44 12.54 -10.43 -24.25
N SER A 45 12.82 -10.81 -23.00
CA SER A 45 13.27 -9.86 -21.99
C SER A 45 14.77 -9.61 -22.15
N GLU A 46 15.15 -8.35 -22.24
CA GLU A 46 16.54 -7.93 -22.22
C GLU A 46 17.00 -7.68 -20.79
N THR A 47 18.29 -7.87 -20.52
CA THR A 47 18.90 -7.54 -19.23
C THR A 47 19.98 -6.48 -19.41
N LYS A 48 19.91 -5.41 -18.61
CA LYS A 48 20.85 -4.29 -18.66
C LYS A 48 21.31 -3.91 -17.25
N THR A 49 22.61 -3.67 -17.12
CA THR A 49 23.19 -3.09 -15.90
C THR A 49 23.26 -1.57 -16.03
N PHE A 50 22.80 -0.87 -14.99
CA PHE A 50 22.87 0.57 -14.83
C PHE A 50 23.90 0.88 -13.75
N ASN A 51 24.93 1.64 -14.14
CA ASN A 51 25.96 2.10 -13.22
C ASN A 51 25.42 3.31 -12.47
N VAL A 52 25.01 3.08 -11.22
CA VAL A 52 24.42 4.09 -10.33
C VAL A 52 25.14 4.06 -9.00
N GLN A 53 25.29 5.22 -8.36
CA GLN A 53 26.06 5.38 -7.13
C GLN A 53 25.45 6.50 -6.26
N ASN A 54 25.87 6.56 -5.00
CA ASN A 54 25.55 7.62 -4.04
C ASN A 54 24.04 7.77 -3.80
N PHE A 55 23.37 6.66 -3.50
CA PHE A 55 21.95 6.68 -3.15
C PHE A 55 21.71 5.93 -1.83
N ASN A 56 20.70 6.38 -1.11
CA ASN A 56 20.15 5.70 0.06
C ASN A 56 18.61 5.62 -0.02
N GLY A 57 18.03 6.14 -1.10
CA GLY A 57 16.61 6.04 -1.41
C GLY A 57 16.35 5.24 -2.67
N VAL A 58 15.21 4.54 -2.71
CA VAL A 58 14.72 3.86 -3.93
C VAL A 58 13.26 4.19 -4.15
N LYS A 59 12.94 4.65 -5.36
CA LYS A 59 11.57 4.95 -5.80
C LYS A 59 11.23 4.14 -7.05
N THR A 60 10.08 3.47 -7.02
CA THR A 60 9.56 2.75 -8.20
C THR A 60 8.12 3.11 -8.51
N SER A 61 7.73 2.95 -9.78
CA SER A 61 6.37 3.18 -10.23
C SER A 61 5.97 2.33 -11.43
N GLN A 62 4.71 2.44 -11.88
CA GLN A 62 4.21 1.89 -13.14
C GLN A 62 4.35 0.35 -13.23
N ALA A 63 3.92 -0.33 -12.16
CA ALA A 63 3.96 -1.79 -12.02
C ALA A 63 5.37 -2.43 -12.08
N ILE A 64 6.45 -1.64 -12.01
CA ILE A 64 7.81 -2.19 -11.95
C ILE A 64 8.04 -2.84 -10.58
N LYS A 65 8.62 -4.05 -10.61
CA LYS A 65 9.08 -4.75 -9.41
C LYS A 65 10.55 -4.40 -9.16
N VAL A 66 10.88 -3.99 -7.95
CA VAL A 66 12.25 -3.74 -7.50
C VAL A 66 12.57 -4.67 -6.34
N GLU A 67 13.69 -5.37 -6.44
CA GLU A 67 14.28 -6.14 -5.35
C GLU A 67 15.54 -5.44 -4.86
N ILE A 68 15.64 -5.18 -3.55
CA ILE A 68 16.78 -4.47 -2.97
C ILE A 68 17.60 -5.47 -2.16
N VAL A 69 18.89 -5.53 -2.48
CA VAL A 69 19.89 -6.37 -1.81
C VAL A 69 21.02 -5.51 -1.27
N LYS A 70 21.58 -5.89 -0.13
CA LYS A 70 22.70 -5.17 0.48
C LYS A 70 24.00 -5.52 -0.23
N SER A 71 24.83 -4.52 -0.49
CA SER A 71 26.10 -4.70 -1.22
C SER A 71 27.05 -3.53 -1.00
N ASP A 72 28.35 -3.81 -0.98
CA ASP A 72 29.40 -2.78 -0.96
C ASP A 72 29.60 -2.11 -2.34
N VAL A 73 29.06 -2.71 -3.39
CA VAL A 73 29.05 -2.16 -4.75
C VAL A 73 27.63 -1.78 -5.13
N GLU A 74 27.43 -0.51 -5.43
CA GLU A 74 26.15 0.03 -5.88
C GLU A 74 25.97 -0.19 -7.38
N LYS A 75 24.83 -0.75 -7.75
CA LYS A 75 24.39 -0.92 -9.15
C LYS A 75 22.91 -1.26 -9.20
N ALA A 76 22.32 -1.16 -10.39
CA ALA A 76 21.00 -1.70 -10.66
C ALA A 76 21.05 -2.60 -11.89
N VAL A 77 20.37 -3.75 -11.85
CA VAL A 77 20.26 -4.69 -12.96
C VAL A 77 18.79 -4.84 -13.29
N ALA A 78 18.37 -4.36 -14.46
CA ALA A 78 16.98 -4.48 -14.91
C ALA A 78 16.86 -5.61 -15.93
N THR A 79 15.77 -6.36 -15.83
CA THR A 79 15.29 -7.31 -16.84
C THR A 79 13.91 -6.88 -17.29
N SER A 80 13.70 -6.66 -18.58
CA SER A 80 12.47 -6.06 -19.13
C SER A 80 12.20 -6.47 -20.57
N ASN A 81 10.93 -6.65 -20.92
CA ASN A 81 10.48 -6.72 -22.33
C ASN A 81 10.36 -5.34 -22.99
N TYR A 82 10.41 -4.25 -22.22
CA TYR A 82 10.37 -2.86 -22.70
C TYR A 82 11.62 -2.08 -22.24
N MET A 83 12.80 -2.69 -22.37
CA MET A 83 14.07 -2.14 -21.86
C MET A 83 14.35 -0.72 -22.39
N GLU A 84 13.94 -0.41 -23.62
CA GLU A 84 14.10 0.93 -24.23
C GLU A 84 13.44 2.05 -23.41
N PHE A 85 12.34 1.76 -22.72
CA PHE A 85 11.60 2.72 -21.92
C PHE A 85 12.05 2.73 -20.46
N VAL A 86 12.79 1.71 -20.00
CA VAL A 86 13.26 1.65 -18.61
C VAL A 86 14.26 2.78 -18.34
N ARG A 87 14.01 3.53 -17.25
CA ARG A 87 14.93 4.52 -16.70
C ARG A 87 15.28 4.15 -15.27
N VAL A 88 16.56 4.34 -14.95
CA VAL A 88 17.13 4.15 -13.62
C VAL A 88 18.07 5.33 -13.37
N GLU A 89 17.61 6.31 -12.59
CA GLU A 89 18.30 7.59 -12.43
C GLU A 89 18.41 7.98 -10.96
N ASN A 90 19.59 8.36 -10.50
CA ASN A 90 19.75 8.94 -9.17
C ASN A 90 19.40 10.43 -9.21
N ARG A 91 18.37 10.82 -8.45
CA ARG A 91 17.95 12.21 -8.28
C ARG A 91 18.03 12.57 -6.81
N GLY A 92 19.10 13.27 -6.41
CA GLY A 92 19.29 13.77 -5.05
C GLY A 92 19.42 12.67 -3.98
N GLY A 93 20.03 11.53 -4.31
CA GLY A 93 20.21 10.40 -3.39
C GLY A 93 19.07 9.37 -3.44
N VAL A 94 18.04 9.59 -4.27
CA VAL A 94 16.94 8.65 -4.50
C VAL A 94 17.04 8.07 -5.91
N LEU A 95 17.18 6.75 -6.01
CA LEU A 95 17.18 6.03 -7.26
C LEU A 95 15.76 5.88 -7.80
N ASN A 96 15.44 6.60 -8.88
CA ASN A 96 14.14 6.61 -9.53
C ASN A 96 14.10 5.55 -10.65
N ILE A 97 13.17 4.61 -10.55
CA ILE A 97 12.99 3.48 -11.46
C ILE A 97 11.57 3.55 -12.04
N PHE A 98 11.45 3.84 -13.34
CA PHE A 98 10.18 4.08 -14.03
C PHE A 98 10.33 3.83 -15.54
N TYR A 99 9.21 3.82 -16.27
CA TYR A 99 9.23 3.90 -17.73
C TYR A 99 9.09 5.34 -18.21
N GLU A 100 10.00 5.78 -19.08
CA GLU A 100 9.84 6.99 -19.87
C GLU A 100 9.02 6.68 -21.12
N ILE A 101 7.72 6.92 -21.02
CA ILE A 101 6.76 6.65 -22.11
C ILE A 101 6.73 7.85 -23.08
N PRO A 102 6.87 7.64 -24.39
CA PRO A 102 6.77 8.71 -25.39
C PRO A 102 5.44 9.45 -25.32
N LYS A 103 5.48 10.77 -25.53
CA LYS A 103 4.29 11.63 -25.54
C LYS A 103 3.23 11.10 -26.49
N GLY A 104 1.98 11.21 -26.08
CA GLY A 104 0.83 10.74 -26.85
C GLY A 104 0.50 9.26 -26.66
N ASN A 105 1.14 8.56 -25.70
CA ASN A 105 0.77 7.21 -25.28
C ASN A 105 0.31 7.20 -23.81
N ASN A 106 -0.69 6.37 -23.50
CA ASN A 106 -1.29 6.25 -22.17
C ASN A 106 -0.57 5.24 -21.26
N GLY A 107 0.28 4.38 -21.81
CA GLY A 107 0.96 3.35 -21.05
C GLY A 107 1.61 2.29 -21.93
N LEU A 108 2.24 1.33 -21.26
CA LEU A 108 2.76 0.11 -21.86
C LEU A 108 1.82 -1.05 -21.50
N ARG A 109 1.44 -1.86 -22.48
CA ARG A 109 0.64 -3.06 -22.23
C ARG A 109 1.52 -4.28 -22.08
N ASN A 110 1.14 -5.16 -21.15
CA ASN A 110 1.89 -6.38 -20.82
C ASN A 110 3.37 -6.10 -20.47
N ALA A 111 3.64 -4.94 -19.89
CA ALA A 111 4.99 -4.59 -19.47
C ALA A 111 5.38 -5.39 -18.23
N ASN A 112 6.53 -6.06 -18.31
CA ASN A 112 7.07 -6.87 -17.25
C ASN A 112 8.53 -6.46 -17.03
N THR A 113 8.77 -5.73 -15.93
CA THR A 113 10.11 -5.32 -15.54
C THR A 113 10.38 -5.68 -14.10
N THR A 114 11.52 -6.31 -13.88
CA THR A 114 12.12 -6.50 -12.57
C THR A 114 13.48 -5.81 -12.52
N VAL A 115 13.77 -5.07 -11.45
CA VAL A 115 15.07 -4.43 -11.21
C VAL A 115 15.65 -4.90 -9.90
N VAL A 116 16.87 -5.44 -9.91
CA VAL A 116 17.62 -5.73 -8.69
C VAL A 116 18.55 -4.55 -8.40
N VAL A 117 18.37 -3.92 -7.24
CA VAL A 117 19.15 -2.79 -6.76
C VAL A 117 20.10 -3.28 -5.67
N TYR A 118 21.39 -3.09 -5.88
CA TYR A 118 22.44 -3.37 -4.93
C TYR A 118 22.76 -2.06 -4.19
N ALA A 119 22.48 -2.01 -2.89
CA ALA A 119 22.55 -0.79 -2.09
C ALA A 119 23.47 -0.95 -0.88
N LYS A 120 24.26 0.07 -0.56
CA LYS A 120 25.09 0.11 0.67
C LYS A 120 24.26 0.43 1.91
N SER A 121 23.33 1.37 1.75
CA SER A 121 22.48 1.90 2.82
C SER A 121 21.07 2.14 2.30
N LEU A 122 20.11 2.25 3.22
CA LEU A 122 18.71 2.42 2.87
C LEU A 122 18.01 3.25 3.95
N SER A 123 17.46 4.39 3.54
CA SER A 123 16.76 5.34 4.42
C SER A 123 15.49 5.91 3.80
N ASP A 124 15.21 5.66 2.52
CA ASP A 124 14.00 6.14 1.85
C ASP A 124 13.47 5.10 0.84
N LEU A 125 12.19 4.75 0.94
CA LEU A 125 11.52 3.80 0.05
C LEU A 125 10.20 4.38 -0.44
N LYS A 126 10.04 4.48 -1.77
CA LYS A 126 8.83 5.01 -2.38
C LYS A 126 8.26 4.08 -3.46
N ALA A 127 6.98 3.76 -3.37
CA ALA A 127 6.32 2.95 -4.39
C ALA A 127 4.96 3.55 -4.76
N SER A 128 4.71 3.75 -6.06
CA SER A 128 3.44 4.29 -6.56
C SER A 128 2.97 3.60 -7.83
N SER A 129 1.73 3.81 -8.23
CA SER A 129 1.18 3.33 -9.52
C SER A 129 1.43 1.83 -9.74
N ALA A 130 1.01 1.02 -8.77
CA ALA A 130 1.22 -0.43 -8.71
C ALA A 130 2.69 -0.91 -8.65
N GLY A 131 3.66 0.00 -8.50
CA GLY A 131 5.07 -0.36 -8.29
C GLY A 131 5.25 -1.19 -7.03
N LYS A 132 6.19 -2.15 -7.06
CA LYS A 132 6.44 -3.08 -5.95
C LYS A 132 7.90 -3.04 -5.52
N ILE A 133 8.17 -2.80 -4.25
CA ILE A 133 9.52 -2.96 -3.65
C ILE A 133 9.52 -4.18 -2.73
N VAL A 134 10.57 -4.99 -2.85
CA VAL A 134 10.88 -6.10 -1.93
C VAL A 134 12.31 -5.93 -1.44
N VAL A 135 12.48 -5.65 -0.16
CA VAL A 135 13.81 -5.58 0.45
C VAL A 135 14.17 -6.97 0.96
N LYS A 136 15.27 -7.54 0.48
CA LYS A 136 15.69 -8.92 0.78
C LYS A 136 16.57 -9.00 2.01
N ASP A 137 17.36 -7.96 2.25
CA ASP A 137 18.36 -7.92 3.32
C ASP A 137 18.04 -6.89 4.39
N GLN A 138 18.61 -7.11 5.58
CA GLN A 138 18.48 -6.16 6.68
C GLN A 138 19.40 -4.94 6.48
N PHE A 139 18.84 -3.76 6.71
CA PHE A 139 19.56 -2.49 6.82
C PHE A 139 19.37 -1.95 8.24
N SER A 140 20.41 -1.29 8.76
CA SER A 140 20.34 -0.53 10.01
C SER A 140 20.46 0.95 9.67
N THR A 141 19.51 1.76 10.13
CA THR A 141 19.48 3.19 9.85
C THR A 141 18.98 3.99 11.04
N SER A 142 19.38 5.25 11.16
CA SER A 142 18.83 6.15 12.18
C SER A 142 17.36 6.47 11.87
N THR A 143 17.03 6.72 10.61
CA THR A 143 15.67 6.99 10.14
C THR A 143 15.41 6.26 8.81
N LEU A 144 14.26 5.60 8.73
CA LEU A 144 13.72 5.03 7.49
C LEU A 144 12.39 5.70 7.17
N ASN A 145 12.27 6.25 5.96
CA ASN A 145 11.01 6.79 5.43
C ASN A 145 10.43 5.82 4.40
N ILE A 146 9.12 5.57 4.49
CA ILE A 146 8.37 4.69 3.60
C ILE A 146 7.14 5.45 3.10
N ASP A 147 7.11 5.78 1.81
CA ASP A 147 5.97 6.44 1.16
C ASP A 147 5.35 5.52 0.10
N VAL A 148 4.10 5.13 0.27
CA VAL A 148 3.42 4.23 -0.68
C VAL A 148 2.06 4.79 -1.09
N SER A 149 1.80 4.88 -2.39
CA SER A 149 0.54 5.40 -2.90
C SER A 149 0.05 4.68 -4.14
N SER A 150 -1.19 4.94 -4.57
CA SER A 150 -1.73 4.50 -5.86
C SER A 150 -1.50 3.02 -6.15
N ALA A 151 -1.98 2.15 -5.25
CA ALA A 151 -1.83 0.70 -5.28
C ALA A 151 -0.38 0.18 -5.23
N GLY A 152 0.60 1.02 -4.87
CA GLY A 152 1.97 0.60 -4.63
C GLY A 152 2.08 -0.42 -3.50
N LYS A 153 3.13 -1.24 -3.53
CA LYS A 153 3.37 -2.27 -2.51
C LYS A 153 4.82 -2.28 -2.04
N ILE A 154 5.03 -2.36 -0.73
CA ILE A 154 6.36 -2.58 -0.16
C ILE A 154 6.33 -3.79 0.77
N GLN A 155 7.35 -4.65 0.63
CA GLN A 155 7.61 -5.79 1.51
C GLN A 155 9.00 -5.62 2.12
N TYR A 156 9.06 -5.49 3.45
CA TYR A 156 10.33 -5.34 4.16
C TYR A 156 10.26 -5.91 5.58
N ASP A 157 10.85 -7.08 5.76
CA ASP A 157 10.98 -7.73 7.06
C ASP A 157 12.29 -7.35 7.76
N ASN A 158 12.29 -7.46 9.10
CA ASN A 158 13.44 -7.27 9.98
C ASN A 158 14.07 -5.87 9.91
N ILE A 159 13.26 -4.82 9.77
CA ILE A 159 13.70 -3.41 9.81
C ILE A 159 14.37 -3.12 11.16
N LYS A 160 15.57 -2.53 11.12
CA LYS A 160 16.27 -1.99 12.29
C LYS A 160 16.43 -0.47 12.12
N ALA A 161 15.64 0.30 12.87
CA ALA A 161 15.65 1.76 12.73
C ALA A 161 15.54 2.49 14.07
N GLY A 162 16.18 3.65 14.21
CA GLY A 162 15.85 4.56 15.33
C GLY A 162 14.40 5.07 15.17
N ARG A 163 14.11 5.62 14.00
CA ARG A 163 12.78 6.11 13.62
C ARG A 163 12.29 5.48 12.32
N LEU A 164 11.06 5.02 12.31
CA LEU A 164 10.36 4.54 11.12
C LEU A 164 9.18 5.47 10.82
N ASN A 165 9.22 6.18 9.70
CA ASN A 165 8.13 7.02 9.22
C ASN A 165 7.43 6.33 8.04
N MET A 166 6.11 6.26 8.08
CA MET A 166 5.31 5.55 7.08
C MET A 166 4.13 6.41 6.63
N GLY A 167 4.11 6.80 5.35
CA GLY A 167 2.99 7.46 4.70
C GLY A 167 2.35 6.53 3.67
N LEU A 168 1.09 6.12 3.88
CA LEU A 168 0.38 5.27 2.92
C LEU A 168 -0.98 5.83 2.51
N SER A 169 -1.27 5.82 1.20
CA SER A 169 -2.56 6.27 0.68
C SER A 169 -3.01 5.52 -0.58
N SER A 170 -4.27 5.71 -0.98
CA SER A 170 -4.81 5.26 -2.26
C SER A 170 -4.58 3.77 -2.55
N ALA A 171 -5.12 2.91 -1.69
CA ALA A 171 -5.02 1.44 -1.79
C ALA A 171 -3.59 0.88 -1.73
N ALA A 172 -2.62 1.66 -1.24
CA ALA A 172 -1.26 1.19 -1.00
C ALA A 172 -1.20 0.08 0.07
N THR A 173 -0.19 -0.79 -0.03
CA THR A 173 0.03 -1.85 0.96
C THR A 173 1.49 -1.91 1.42
N PHE A 174 1.70 -1.96 2.74
CA PHE A 174 2.98 -2.36 3.33
C PHE A 174 2.84 -3.69 4.08
N ASN A 175 3.82 -4.57 3.96
CA ASN A 175 3.95 -5.78 4.78
C ASN A 175 5.38 -5.86 5.32
N GLY A 176 5.53 -6.11 6.62
CA GLY A 176 6.86 -6.26 7.18
C GLY A 176 6.92 -6.51 8.68
N SER A 177 8.13 -6.45 9.21
CA SER A 177 8.41 -6.47 10.64
C SER A 177 9.49 -5.44 10.99
N ALA A 178 9.39 -4.86 12.17
CA ALA A 178 10.29 -3.81 12.63
C ALA A 178 10.71 -4.00 14.09
N ASP A 179 11.94 -3.60 14.37
CA ASP A 179 12.46 -3.31 15.70
C ASP A 179 12.97 -1.88 15.65
N ALA A 180 12.18 -0.96 16.21
CA ALA A 180 12.43 0.47 16.14
C ALA A 180 12.27 1.18 17.49
N GLN A 181 12.93 2.32 17.68
CA GLN A 181 12.68 3.11 18.90
C GLN A 181 11.35 3.87 18.78
N SER A 182 11.10 4.48 17.63
CA SER A 182 9.87 5.22 17.33
C SER A 182 9.29 4.86 15.95
N VAL A 183 7.96 4.78 15.87
CA VAL A 183 7.21 4.61 14.62
C VAL A 183 6.17 5.71 14.50
N ASN A 184 6.13 6.40 13.36
CA ASN A 184 5.04 7.27 12.97
C ASN A 184 4.40 6.76 11.68
N ALA A 185 3.10 6.48 11.71
CA ALA A 185 2.36 5.96 10.57
C ALA A 185 1.12 6.82 10.28
N ASP A 186 1.09 7.42 9.09
CA ASP A 186 -0.01 8.21 8.55
C ASP A 186 -0.64 7.42 7.39
N ILE A 187 -1.85 6.90 7.59
CA ILE A 187 -2.53 6.04 6.60
C ILE A 187 -3.91 6.55 6.23
N SER A 188 -4.22 6.53 4.94
CA SER A 188 -5.50 7.03 4.41
C SER A 188 -5.98 6.27 3.18
N SER A 189 -7.22 6.53 2.76
CA SER A 189 -7.76 6.16 1.44
C SER A 189 -7.58 4.68 1.10
N ALA A 190 -8.12 3.83 1.97
CA ALA A 190 -8.09 2.36 1.84
C ALA A 190 -6.69 1.73 1.80
N ALA A 191 -5.66 2.44 2.26
CA ALA A 191 -4.33 1.86 2.42
C ALA A 191 -4.27 0.89 3.60
N THR A 192 -3.37 -0.09 3.52
CA THR A 192 -3.22 -1.15 4.53
C THR A 192 -1.77 -1.33 4.95
N ILE A 193 -1.53 -1.37 6.25
CA ILE A 193 -0.23 -1.76 6.84
C ILE A 193 -0.42 -3.09 7.56
N TYR A 194 0.46 -4.05 7.29
CA TYR A 194 0.68 -5.22 8.14
C TYR A 194 2.09 -5.13 8.73
N ILE A 195 2.19 -4.99 10.06
CA ILE A 195 3.47 -4.86 10.75
C ILE A 195 3.51 -5.71 12.02
N SER A 196 4.66 -6.31 12.29
CA SER A 196 4.93 -7.10 13.49
C SER A 196 6.30 -6.73 14.09
N GLY A 197 6.62 -7.24 15.28
CA GLY A 197 7.89 -6.96 15.96
C GLY A 197 7.71 -6.10 17.20
N LYS A 198 8.54 -5.06 17.38
CA LYS A 198 8.50 -4.20 18.57
C LYS A 198 8.86 -2.74 18.30
N ALA A 199 8.29 -1.84 19.08
CA ALA A 199 8.73 -0.46 19.17
C ALA A 199 8.56 0.14 20.57
N GLY A 200 9.36 1.15 20.89
CA GLY A 200 9.21 1.91 22.14
C GLY A 200 7.98 2.83 22.08
N GLU A 201 7.95 3.70 21.08
CA GLU A 201 6.87 4.67 20.84
C GLU A 201 6.22 4.45 19.48
N VAL A 202 4.89 4.48 19.43
CA VAL A 202 4.14 4.33 18.18
C VAL A 202 3.04 5.38 18.09
N ARG A 203 3.05 6.14 16.99
CA ARG A 203 1.96 7.04 16.60
C ARG A 203 1.33 6.51 15.32
N VAL A 204 0.00 6.36 15.32
CA VAL A 204 -0.77 5.95 14.15
C VAL A 204 -1.95 6.89 13.95
N ASP A 205 -2.03 7.52 12.79
CA ASP A 205 -3.19 8.29 12.34
C ASP A 205 -3.80 7.57 11.12
N ALA A 206 -5.02 7.02 11.28
CA ALA A 206 -5.72 6.25 10.26
C ALA A 206 -7.05 6.90 9.86
N SER A 207 -7.27 7.11 8.57
CA SER A 207 -8.49 7.75 8.05
C SER A 207 -8.98 7.13 6.75
N SER A 208 -10.22 7.46 6.34
CA SER A 208 -10.78 7.12 5.04
C SER A 208 -10.63 5.63 4.69
N SER A 209 -11.14 4.79 5.59
CA SER A 209 -11.14 3.32 5.48
C SER A 209 -9.74 2.66 5.45
N ALA A 210 -8.68 3.36 5.85
CA ALA A 210 -7.36 2.75 6.01
C ALA A 210 -7.32 1.73 7.16
N ASP A 211 -6.47 0.71 7.04
CA ASP A 211 -6.39 -0.41 7.99
C ASP A 211 -4.94 -0.65 8.46
N PHE A 212 -4.65 -0.31 9.72
CA PHE A 212 -3.38 -0.62 10.38
C PHE A 212 -3.51 -1.94 11.14
N ASN A 213 -2.79 -2.98 10.72
CA ASN A 213 -2.76 -4.29 11.35
C ASN A 213 -1.41 -4.53 12.02
N GLY A 214 -1.34 -4.24 13.32
CA GLY A 214 -0.17 -4.42 14.18
C GLY A 214 -0.48 -5.11 15.50
N SER A 215 -1.43 -6.06 15.52
CA SER A 215 -1.77 -6.82 16.74
C SER A 215 -0.58 -7.56 17.35
N ASP A 216 0.38 -7.97 16.51
CA ASP A 216 1.63 -8.63 16.91
C ASP A 216 2.83 -7.66 16.91
N PHE A 217 2.55 -6.35 16.92
CA PHE A 217 3.55 -5.30 17.07
C PHE A 217 3.57 -4.79 18.52
N ARG A 218 4.54 -5.25 19.30
CA ARG A 218 4.66 -4.96 20.73
C ARG A 218 5.16 -3.53 20.94
N SER A 219 4.26 -2.63 21.31
CA SER A 219 4.53 -1.20 21.41
C SER A 219 4.46 -0.73 22.86
N GLY A 220 5.46 0.00 23.34
CA GLY A 220 5.46 0.57 24.70
C GLY A 220 4.34 1.59 24.89
N ILE A 221 4.57 2.79 24.37
CA ILE A 221 3.65 3.93 24.42
C ILE A 221 3.01 4.12 23.05
N VAL A 222 1.67 4.14 22.99
CA VAL A 222 0.92 4.24 21.75
C VAL A 222 -0.02 5.43 21.75
N LYS A 223 0.03 6.23 20.68
CA LYS A 223 -0.97 7.24 20.34
C LYS A 223 -1.66 6.85 19.03
N ALA A 224 -2.92 6.42 19.13
CA ALA A 224 -3.71 5.96 17.98
C ALA A 224 -4.89 6.89 17.74
N GLN A 225 -5.01 7.44 16.53
CA GLN A 225 -6.16 8.23 16.11
C GLN A 225 -6.78 7.60 14.87
N ALA A 226 -8.08 7.33 14.92
CA ALA A 226 -8.82 6.77 13.80
C ALA A 226 -10.06 7.61 13.50
N SER A 227 -10.29 7.91 12.22
CA SER A 227 -11.46 8.66 11.75
C SER A 227 -11.98 8.10 10.43
N SER A 228 -13.18 8.50 10.01
CA SER A 228 -13.75 8.18 8.68
C SER A 228 -13.61 6.71 8.30
N ALA A 229 -14.15 5.83 9.15
CA ALA A 229 -14.08 4.36 9.03
C ALA A 229 -12.66 3.73 9.06
N GLY A 230 -11.62 4.49 9.40
CA GLY A 230 -10.28 3.96 9.64
C GLY A 230 -10.25 2.91 10.74
N LYS A 231 -9.36 1.92 10.60
CA LYS A 231 -9.19 0.82 11.55
C LYS A 231 -7.75 0.72 12.01
N ILE A 232 -7.54 0.60 13.32
CA ILE A 232 -6.23 0.35 13.92
C ILE A 232 -6.34 -0.88 14.80
N LYS A 233 -5.43 -1.84 14.62
CA LYS A 233 -5.19 -2.95 15.55
C LYS A 233 -3.74 -2.86 16.02
N ILE A 234 -3.49 -2.82 17.32
CA ILE A 234 -2.15 -2.58 17.85
C ILE A 234 -1.87 -3.35 19.15
N GLY A 235 -0.67 -3.90 19.30
CA GLY A 235 -0.18 -4.44 20.57
C GLY A 235 0.41 -3.34 21.46
N VAL A 236 -0.03 -3.26 22.72
CA VAL A 236 0.38 -2.23 23.69
C VAL A 236 0.90 -2.88 24.97
N THR A 237 2.04 -2.41 25.49
CA THR A 237 2.65 -2.93 26.71
C THR A 237 2.66 -1.96 27.88
N GLU A 238 2.52 -0.64 27.67
CA GLU A 238 2.58 0.35 28.75
C GLU A 238 1.41 1.35 28.75
N GLU A 239 1.28 2.17 27.70
CA GLU A 239 0.28 3.25 27.62
C GLU A 239 -0.41 3.29 26.24
N LEU A 240 -1.73 3.51 26.26
CA LEU A 240 -2.54 3.78 25.07
C LEU A 240 -3.32 5.09 25.24
N THR A 241 -3.05 6.06 24.37
CA THR A 241 -3.94 7.19 24.09
C THR A 241 -4.65 6.95 22.76
N ALA A 242 -5.96 6.71 22.81
CA ALA A 242 -6.78 6.37 21.64
C ALA A 242 -7.89 7.39 21.39
N ALA A 243 -8.03 7.85 20.14
CA ALA A 243 -9.14 8.70 19.70
C ALA A 243 -9.82 8.11 18.46
N ALA A 244 -11.10 7.75 18.57
CA ALA A 244 -11.88 7.19 17.45
C ALA A 244 -13.12 8.04 17.15
N SER A 245 -13.33 8.40 15.89
CA SER A 245 -14.50 9.17 15.45
C SER A 245 -15.03 8.72 14.08
N SER A 246 -16.22 9.16 13.69
CA SER A 246 -16.80 8.95 12.35
C SER A 246 -16.77 7.47 11.90
N GLY A 247 -17.29 6.58 12.75
CA GLY A 247 -17.37 5.14 12.49
C GLY A 247 -16.04 4.37 12.54
N ALA A 248 -14.93 5.02 12.92
CA ALA A 248 -13.62 4.40 13.03
C ALA A 248 -13.52 3.42 14.21
N LYS A 249 -12.56 2.49 14.14
CA LYS A 249 -12.40 1.43 15.13
C LYS A 249 -10.93 1.27 15.53
N ILE A 250 -10.65 1.33 16.82
CA ILE A 250 -9.34 1.03 17.38
C ILE A 250 -9.50 -0.22 18.25
N TYR A 251 -8.69 -1.22 17.95
CA TYR A 251 -8.58 -2.46 18.68
C TYR A 251 -7.18 -2.56 19.26
N TYR A 252 -7.06 -2.96 20.52
CA TYR A 252 -5.76 -3.08 21.16
C TYR A 252 -5.61 -4.41 21.90
N LYS A 253 -4.41 -4.99 21.84
CA LYS A 253 -4.03 -6.19 22.60
C LYS A 253 -3.04 -5.79 23.67
N SER A 254 -3.24 -6.24 24.90
CA SER A 254 -2.32 -5.96 26.02
C SER A 254 -2.18 -7.20 26.92
N PRO A 255 -0.96 -7.55 27.37
CA PRO A 255 -0.74 -8.70 28.25
C PRO A 255 -1.26 -8.50 29.68
N SER A 256 -1.26 -7.27 30.23
CA SER A 256 -1.90 -6.91 31.50
C SER A 256 -1.79 -5.39 31.74
N GLY A 257 -2.81 -4.81 32.41
CA GLY A 257 -2.83 -3.46 32.99
C GLY A 257 -2.00 -2.37 32.30
N ILE A 258 -2.58 -1.71 31.29
CA ILE A 258 -1.98 -0.52 30.65
C ILE A 258 -2.63 0.77 31.14
N ARG A 259 -1.90 1.89 31.06
CA ARG A 259 -2.49 3.23 31.20
C ARG A 259 -3.33 3.53 29.97
N LEU A 260 -4.60 3.83 30.16
CA LEU A 260 -5.55 3.97 29.05
C LEU A 260 -6.25 5.34 29.10
N SER A 261 -6.13 6.09 28.01
CA SER A 261 -6.85 7.35 27.77
C SER A 261 -7.62 7.25 26.46
N VAL A 262 -8.95 7.37 26.52
CA VAL A 262 -9.83 7.10 25.37
C VAL A 262 -10.77 8.27 25.11
N ARG A 263 -10.83 8.70 23.85
CA ARG A 263 -11.83 9.65 23.33
C ARG A 263 -12.61 8.99 22.19
N LYS A 264 -13.94 9.03 22.28
CA LYS A 264 -14.84 8.45 21.27
C LYS A 264 -15.97 9.42 20.96
N SER A 265 -16.29 9.58 19.68
CA SER A 265 -17.43 10.37 19.21
C SER A 265 -17.94 9.83 17.86
N SER A 266 -19.12 10.26 17.41
CA SER A 266 -19.63 9.99 16.05
C SER A 266 -19.52 8.52 15.58
N GLY A 267 -19.87 7.57 16.45
CA GLY A 267 -19.83 6.13 16.15
C GLY A 267 -18.45 5.47 16.23
N GLY A 268 -17.42 6.18 16.72
CA GLY A 268 -16.09 5.62 16.95
C GLY A 268 -16.06 4.56 18.05
N LYS A 269 -15.25 3.51 17.87
CA LYS A 269 -15.08 2.41 18.82
C LYS A 269 -13.63 2.25 19.24
N VAL A 270 -13.43 1.95 20.52
CA VAL A 270 -12.13 1.57 21.09
C VAL A 270 -12.38 0.38 22.02
N GLU A 271 -11.84 -0.79 21.66
CA GLU A 271 -12.12 -2.08 22.30
C GLU A 271 -10.83 -2.90 22.44
N ALA A 272 -10.74 -3.74 23.46
CA ALA A 272 -9.66 -4.72 23.57
C ALA A 272 -9.90 -5.89 22.59
N LEU A 273 -8.81 -6.50 22.10
CA LEU A 273 -8.83 -7.74 21.31
C LEU A 273 -8.86 -8.99 22.18
#